data_AF-A0A640VX08-F1
#
_entry.id   AF-A0A640VX08-F1
#
_cell.length_a   1.000
_cell.length_b   1.000
_cell.length_c   1.000
_cell.angle_alpha   90.00
_cell.angle_beta   90.00
_cell.angle_gamma   90.00
#
_symmetry.space_group_name_H-M   'P 1'
#
loop_
_entity.id
_entity.type
_entity.pdbx_description
1 polymer ?
#
loop_
_entity_poly.entity_id
_entity_poly.type
_entity_poly.pdbx_seq_one_letter_code
_entity_poly.pdbx_strand_id
1 'polypeptide(L)'
;MEYNVQDFPGLYIGIGDVIVDNKKIAECIFHLEIILAGIKSIEAEGTFVEITDGEVDFSKEIHFQISGIISRDHEFYVTEFSCFTNPSIHPKFMVKKPIEILENIKEKGESS
;
A
#
# COMPACT_ATOMS: atom_id res chain seq x y z
N MET A 1 -16.92 8.37 -4.52
CA MET A 1 -16.47 8.37 -5.93
C MET A 1 -16.79 7.00 -6.50
N GLU A 2 -17.36 6.92 -7.69
CA GLU A 2 -17.33 5.66 -8.46
C GLU A 2 -15.92 5.54 -9.03
N TYR A 3 -15.11 4.62 -8.50
CA TYR A 3 -13.79 4.31 -9.06
C TYR A 3 -13.93 3.16 -10.06
N ASN A 4 -13.38 3.33 -11.26
CA ASN A 4 -13.27 2.24 -12.22
C ASN A 4 -11.99 1.46 -11.93
N VAL A 5 -12.16 0.20 -11.52
CA VAL A 5 -11.05 -0.71 -11.18
C VAL A 5 -10.03 -0.85 -12.32
N GLN A 6 -10.44 -0.60 -13.57
CA GLN A 6 -9.56 -0.65 -14.74
C GLN A 6 -8.56 0.52 -14.83
N ASP A 7 -8.76 1.60 -14.08
CA ASP A 7 -7.92 2.81 -14.18
C ASP A 7 -6.69 2.76 -13.25
N PHE A 8 -6.73 1.90 -12.23
CA PHE A 8 -5.71 1.78 -11.18
C PHE A 8 -4.60 0.73 -11.36
N PRO A 9 -4.61 -0.22 -12.31
CA PRO A 9 -3.53 -1.19 -12.43
C PRO A 9 -2.22 -0.51 -12.85
N GLY A 10 -1.13 -0.78 -12.14
CA GLY A 10 0.19 -0.24 -12.41
C GLY A 10 1.09 -0.20 -11.17
N LEU A 11 2.26 0.42 -11.35
CA LEU A 11 3.26 0.61 -10.31
C LEU A 11 3.12 2.00 -9.71
N TYR A 12 3.02 2.03 -8.39
CA TYR A 12 2.94 3.24 -7.57
C TYR A 12 4.17 3.33 -6.67
N ILE A 13 4.57 4.57 -6.39
CA ILE A 13 5.53 4.88 -5.32
C ILE A 13 4.71 5.42 -4.16
N GLY A 14 4.95 4.90 -2.97
CA GLY A 14 4.25 5.30 -1.77
C GLY A 14 5.17 5.65 -0.61
N ILE A 15 4.65 6.50 0.26
CA ILE A 15 5.17 6.78 1.59
C ILE A 15 4.03 6.62 2.58
N GLY A 16 4.27 5.96 3.71
CA GLY A 16 3.20 5.76 4.68
C GLY A 16 3.65 5.25 6.04
N ASP A 17 2.75 5.43 6.99
CA ASP A 17 2.88 4.92 8.35
C ASP A 17 2.59 3.42 8.36
N VAL A 18 3.46 2.65 9.00
CA VAL A 18 3.23 1.25 9.36
C VAL A 18 2.55 1.22 10.73
N ILE A 19 1.31 0.74 10.76
CA ILE A 19 0.44 0.73 11.94
C ILE A 19 0.16 -0.70 12.38
N VAL A 20 0.42 -0.99 13.66
CA VAL A 20 0.09 -2.26 14.33
C VAL A 20 -0.66 -1.95 15.60
N ASP A 21 -1.78 -2.65 15.86
CA ASP A 21 -2.64 -2.44 17.04
C ASP A 21 -3.01 -0.96 17.26
N ASN A 22 -3.36 -0.26 16.18
CA ASN A 22 -3.68 1.18 16.15
C ASN A 22 -2.56 2.12 16.63
N LYS A 23 -1.30 1.64 16.62
CA LYS A 23 -0.13 2.45 16.93
C LYS A 23 0.80 2.49 15.72
N LYS A 24 1.25 3.68 15.36
CA LYS A 24 2.35 3.87 14.41
C LYS A 24 3.63 3.30 15.02
N ILE A 25 4.26 2.37 14.32
CA ILE A 25 5.53 1.75 14.73
C ILE A 25 6.70 2.16 13.84
N ALA A 26 6.42 2.59 12.60
CA ALA A 26 7.42 3.02 11.64
C ALA A 26 6.81 3.91 10.54
N GLU A 27 7.66 4.59 9.79
CA GLU A 27 7.38 5.20 8.49
C GLU A 27 8.18 4.46 7.41
N CYS A 28 7.61 4.33 6.21
CA CYS A 28 8.29 3.64 5.11
C CYS A 28 8.07 4.31 3.75
N ILE A 29 9.05 4.12 2.87
CA ILE A 29 8.92 4.30 1.42
C ILE A 29 8.75 2.91 0.81
N PHE A 30 7.81 2.76 -0.11
CA PHE A 30 7.51 1.49 -0.74
C PHE A 30 7.15 1.66 -2.22
N HIS A 31 7.33 0.57 -2.97
CA HIS A 31 6.66 0.39 -4.26
C HIS A 31 5.41 -0.46 -4.06
N LEU A 32 4.34 -0.15 -4.78
CA LEU A 32 3.08 -0.89 -4.76
C LEU A 32 2.67 -1.20 -6.19
N GLU A 33 2.54 -2.48 -6.51
CA GLU A 33 2.02 -2.94 -7.79
C GLU A 33 0.56 -3.38 -7.61
N ILE A 34 -0.33 -2.84 -8.46
CA ILE A 34 -1.75 -3.21 -8.52
C ILE A 34 -2.00 -3.88 -9.87
N ILE A 35 -2.55 -5.09 -9.87
CA ILE A 35 -2.71 -5.93 -11.07
C ILE A 35 -4.18 -6.31 -11.23
N LEU A 36 -4.68 -6.37 -12.47
CA LEU A 36 -5.97 -7.00 -12.79
C LEU A 36 -5.80 -8.52 -12.85
N ALA A 37 -6.37 -9.21 -11.88
CA ALA A 37 -6.59 -10.65 -11.93
C ALA A 37 -7.95 -10.93 -12.59
N GLY A 38 -7.99 -11.05 -13.92
CA GLY A 38 -9.23 -11.33 -14.65
C GLY A 38 -10.19 -10.14 -14.77
N ILE A 39 -11.49 -10.39 -14.88
CA ILE A 39 -12.48 -9.37 -15.28
C ILE A 39 -12.86 -8.42 -14.12
N LYS A 40 -12.75 -8.86 -12.86
CA LYS A 40 -13.25 -8.10 -11.69
C LYS A 40 -12.40 -8.19 -10.42
N SER A 41 -11.30 -8.95 -10.41
CA SER A 41 -10.44 -9.05 -9.24
C SER A 41 -9.18 -8.24 -9.44
N ILE A 42 -8.73 -7.60 -8.37
CA ILE A 42 -7.41 -6.98 -8.30
C ILE A 42 -6.54 -7.71 -7.29
N GLU A 43 -5.27 -7.81 -7.64
CA GLU A 43 -4.20 -8.25 -6.75
C GLU A 43 -3.30 -7.05 -6.48
N ALA A 44 -2.69 -7.02 -5.29
CA ALA A 44 -1.71 -6.01 -4.97
C ALA A 44 -0.60 -6.57 -4.08
N GLU A 45 0.63 -6.31 -4.50
CA GLU A 45 1.85 -6.59 -3.75
C GLU A 45 2.68 -5.31 -3.67
N GLY A 46 3.42 -5.16 -2.58
CA GLY A 46 4.37 -4.07 -2.44
C GLY A 46 5.73 -4.54 -2.00
N THR A 47 6.71 -3.67 -2.13
CA THR A 47 8.08 -3.90 -1.70
C THR A 47 8.55 -2.70 -0.89
N PHE A 48 9.03 -2.94 0.32
CA PHE A 48 9.68 -1.90 1.11
C PHE A 48 10.98 -1.46 0.42
N VAL A 49 11.09 -0.16 0.19
CA VAL A 49 12.31 0.47 -0.32
C VAL A 49 13.16 0.93 0.85
N GLU A 50 12.54 1.58 1.84
CA GLU A 50 13.22 2.13 3.01
C GLU A 50 12.26 2.23 4.20
N ILE A 51 12.78 2.02 5.42
CA ILE A 51 12.12 2.42 6.67
C ILE A 51 12.77 3.74 7.10
N THR A 52 11.99 4.83 7.07
CA THR A 52 12.51 6.19 7.26
C THR A 52 12.48 6.64 8.71
N ASP A 53 11.57 6.07 9.52
CA ASP A 53 11.47 6.29 10.96
C ASP A 53 10.96 5.01 11.64
N GLY A 54 11.36 4.79 12.90
CA GLY A 54 11.00 3.59 13.67
C GLY A 54 11.68 2.30 13.22
N GLU A 55 11.13 1.16 13.66
CA GLU A 55 11.67 -0.17 13.36
C GLU A 55 10.52 -1.19 13.23
N VAL A 56 10.69 -2.14 12.29
CA VAL A 56 9.74 -3.23 12.06
C VAL A 56 10.48 -4.56 12.19
N ASP A 57 10.01 -5.43 13.09
CA ASP A 57 10.58 -6.77 13.25
C ASP A 57 10.10 -7.71 12.13
N PHE A 58 10.93 -7.86 11.09
CA PHE A 58 10.68 -8.76 9.96
C PHE A 58 11.08 -10.22 10.23
N SER A 59 11.51 -10.57 11.45
CA SER A 59 11.90 -11.96 11.80
C SER A 59 10.71 -12.92 11.95
N LYS A 60 9.49 -12.38 11.97
CA LYS A 60 8.23 -13.12 12.12
C LYS A 60 7.21 -12.63 11.09
N GLU A 61 6.13 -13.39 10.96
CA GLU A 61 4.96 -12.87 10.26
C GLU A 61 4.38 -11.69 11.03
N ILE A 62 4.17 -10.59 10.32
CA ILE A 62 3.59 -9.37 10.84
C ILE A 62 2.41 -8.98 9.97
N HIS A 63 1.33 -8.61 10.66
CA HIS A 63 0.17 -7.99 10.06
C HIS A 63 0.14 -6.53 10.48
N PHE A 64 -0.04 -5.65 9.51
CA PHE A 64 0.02 -4.21 9.72
C PHE A 64 -0.91 -3.52 8.73
N GLN A 65 -1.21 -2.26 9.00
CA GLN A 65 -1.89 -1.37 8.06
C GLN A 65 -0.87 -0.36 7.57
N ILE A 66 -0.88 -0.07 6.26
CA ILE A 66 -0.23 1.11 5.72
C ILE A 66 -1.28 2.20 5.64
N SER A 67 -0.95 3.39 6.15
CA SER A 67 -1.73 4.61 5.95
C SER A 67 -0.83 5.67 5.37
N GLY A 68 -1.10 6.12 4.15
CA GLY A 68 -0.15 7.00 3.47
C GLY A 68 -0.60 7.49 2.11
N ILE A 69 0.37 7.97 1.35
CA ILE A 69 0.20 8.49 0.00
C ILE A 69 0.78 7.47 -0.97
N ILE A 70 0.02 7.12 -2.00
CA ILE A 70 0.54 6.45 -3.19
C ILE A 70 0.46 7.40 -4.38
N SER A 71 1.46 7.37 -5.24
CA SER A 71 1.57 8.27 -6.37
C SER A 71 1.97 7.50 -7.62
N ARG A 72 1.42 7.94 -8.75
CA ARG A 72 1.75 7.46 -10.08
C ARG A 72 1.51 8.58 -11.08
N ASP A 73 2.46 8.75 -11.98
CA ASP A 73 2.43 9.81 -12.99
C ASP A 73 2.28 11.21 -12.34
N HIS A 74 1.20 11.94 -12.66
CA HIS A 74 0.90 13.26 -12.10
C HIS A 74 -0.21 13.25 -11.05
N GLU A 75 -0.60 12.06 -10.57
CA GLU A 75 -1.66 11.86 -9.60
C GLU A 75 -1.13 11.27 -8.29
N PHE A 76 -1.72 11.71 -7.19
CA PHE A 76 -1.50 11.13 -5.88
C PHE A 76 -2.82 10.85 -5.17
N TYR A 77 -2.77 9.83 -4.31
CA TYR A 77 -3.91 9.27 -3.60
C TYR A 77 -3.53 9.04 -2.14
N VAL A 78 -4.31 9.61 -1.22
CA VAL A 78 -4.24 9.25 0.20
C VAL A 78 -5.11 8.03 0.43
N THR A 79 -4.54 6.93 0.92
CA THR A 79 -5.24 5.67 1.14
C THR A 79 -4.70 4.92 2.35
N GLU A 80 -5.46 3.93 2.81
CA GLU A 80 -5.07 3.01 3.86
C GLU A 80 -5.46 1.59 3.50
N PHE A 81 -4.59 0.61 3.76
CA PHE A 81 -4.83 -0.78 3.38
C PHE A 81 -4.09 -1.76 4.27
N SER A 82 -4.74 -2.90 4.51
CA SER A 82 -4.21 -3.95 5.38
C SER A 82 -3.20 -4.83 4.64
N CYS A 83 -2.05 -5.07 5.26
CA CYS A 83 -0.93 -5.80 4.68
C CYS A 83 -0.47 -6.95 5.58
N PHE A 84 0.36 -7.83 5.01
CA PHE A 84 1.23 -8.70 5.79
C PHE A 84 2.58 -8.91 5.10
N THR A 85 3.60 -9.18 5.91
CA THR A 85 4.88 -9.71 5.45
C THR A 85 5.37 -10.78 6.41
N ASN A 86 6.35 -11.57 5.96
CA ASN A 86 7.01 -12.59 6.75
C ASN A 86 8.45 -12.78 6.22
N PRO A 87 9.32 -13.53 6.93
CA PRO A 87 10.72 -13.69 6.54
C PRO A 87 10.92 -14.28 5.13
N SER A 88 9.95 -15.03 4.62
CA SER A 88 10.08 -15.69 3.31
C SER A 88 9.80 -14.77 2.13
N ILE A 89 9.03 -13.69 2.33
CA ILE A 89 8.68 -12.75 1.27
C ILE A 89 9.36 -11.39 1.44
N HIS A 90 9.90 -11.06 2.61
CA HIS A 90 10.64 -9.83 2.84
C HIS A 90 11.77 -9.65 1.78
N PRO A 91 11.92 -8.46 1.16
CA PRO A 91 11.36 -7.15 1.52
C PRO A 91 9.94 -6.85 0.99
N LYS A 92 9.23 -7.85 0.45
CA LYS A 92 7.85 -7.69 -0.04
C LYS A 92 6.81 -7.71 1.08
N PHE A 93 5.64 -7.17 0.79
CA PHE A 93 4.42 -7.35 1.55
C PHE A 93 3.24 -7.59 0.61
N MET A 94 2.24 -8.31 1.08
CA MET A 94 1.01 -8.57 0.33
C MET A 94 -0.13 -7.74 0.91
N VAL A 95 -0.97 -7.18 0.04
CA VAL A 95 -2.19 -6.50 0.47
C VAL A 95 -3.29 -7.53 0.68
N LYS A 96 -3.83 -7.62 1.90
CA LYS A 96 -4.81 -8.65 2.30
C LYS A 96 -6.12 -8.52 1.54
N LYS A 97 -6.54 -7.29 1.30
CA LYS A 97 -7.74 -6.96 0.52
C LYS A 97 -7.39 -5.81 -0.44
N PRO A 98 -6.90 -6.11 -1.65
CA PRO A 98 -6.45 -5.09 -2.59
C PRO A 98 -7.49 -4.01 -2.90
N ILE A 99 -8.78 -4.33 -2.82
CA ILE A 99 -9.87 -3.36 -3.00
C ILE A 99 -9.90 -2.25 -1.94
N GLU A 100 -9.35 -2.48 -0.74
CA GLU A 100 -9.24 -1.46 0.32
C GLU A 100 -8.41 -0.26 -0.16
N ILE A 101 -7.42 -0.48 -1.04
CA ILE A 101 -6.61 0.61 -1.61
C ILE A 101 -7.49 1.63 -2.32
N LEU A 102 -8.52 1.17 -3.06
CA LEU A 102 -9.40 2.00 -3.88
C LEU A 102 -10.58 2.53 -3.06
N GLU A 103 -11.17 1.68 -2.21
CA GLU A 103 -12.28 2.04 -1.32
C GLU A 103 -11.92 3.15 -0.34
N ASN A 104 -10.66 3.19 0.09
CA ASN A 104 -10.18 4.12 1.11
C ASN A 104 -9.51 5.37 0.55
N ILE A 105 -9.61 5.65 -0.76
CA ILE A 105 -9.09 6.91 -1.33
C ILE A 105 -9.87 8.09 -0.74
N LYS A 106 -9.18 8.90 0.08
CA LYS A 106 -9.77 10.04 0.78
C LYS A 106 -9.71 11.34 -0.04
N GLU A 107 -8.65 11.54 -0.82
CA GLU A 107 -8.49 12.68 -1.73
C GLU A 107 -7.73 12.26 -3.00
N LYS A 108 -8.18 12.76 -4.16
CA LYS A 108 -7.34 12.85 -5.36
C LYS A 108 -6.68 14.22 -5.32
N GLY A 109 -5.36 14.26 -5.27
CA GLY A 109 -4.64 15.50 -5.45
C GLY A 109 -4.66 15.94 -6.90
N GLU A 110 -5.44 16.96 -7.24
CA GLU A 110 -5.21 17.68 -8.50
C GLU A 110 -3.93 18.50 -8.33
N SER A 111 -2.88 18.11 -9.06
CA SER A 111 -1.67 18.93 -9.22
C SER A 111 -2.09 20.27 -9.83
N SER A 112 -2.03 21.34 -9.03
CA SER A 112 -2.38 22.71 -9.44
C SER A 112 -1.37 23.29 -10.42
#